data_AF-A0A7H8HE59-F1
#
_entry.id   AF-A0A7H8HE59-F1
#
_cell.length_a   1.000
_cell.length_b   1.000
_cell.length_c   1.000
_cell.angle_alpha   90.00
_cell.angle_beta   90.00
_cell.angle_gamma   90.00
#
_symmetry.space_group_name_H-M   'P 1'
#
loop_
_entity.id
_entity.type
_entity.pdbx_description
1 polymer ?
#
loop_
_entity_poly.entity_id
_entity_poly.type
_entity_poly.pdbx_seq_one_letter_code
_entity_poly.pdbx_strand_id
1 'polypeptide(L)'
;MAAGDGSGTGRRASAIGAARVPGLELAARLDRCAETLLIRVLRADDAATVRRNARFADGLCRAAEALRSADRGDPEMAELQLLDAVALLEEFGS
;
A
#
# COMPACT_ATOMS: atom_id res chain seq x y z
N MET A 1 16.20 21.51 44.06
CA MET A 1 17.01 20.29 44.21
C MET A 1 16.24 19.14 43.58
N ALA A 2 16.90 18.43 42.67
CA ALA A 2 16.67 17.08 42.12
C ALA A 2 15.22 16.64 41.84
N ALA A 3 14.80 16.46 40.58
CA ALA A 3 15.16 15.38 39.64
C ALA A 3 14.57 14.01 40.04
N GLY A 4 13.74 13.48 39.14
CA GLY A 4 13.08 12.19 39.26
C GLY A 4 12.44 11.86 37.91
N ASP A 5 13.31 11.56 36.94
CA ASP A 5 12.99 11.26 35.56
C ASP A 5 12.12 9.99 35.46
N GLY A 6 10.82 10.19 35.20
CA GLY A 6 9.93 9.15 34.73
C GLY A 6 10.21 8.85 33.27
N SER A 7 11.29 8.11 33.00
CA SER A 7 11.55 7.47 31.71
C SER A 7 10.45 6.43 31.43
N GLY A 8 9.33 6.94 30.92
CA GLY A 8 8.29 6.16 30.29
C GLY A 8 8.49 6.19 28.79
N THR A 9 9.58 5.61 28.28
CA THR A 9 9.68 5.19 26.87
C THR A 9 8.76 3.99 26.64
N GLY A 10 7.47 4.17 26.93
CA GLY A 10 6.42 3.21 26.71
C GLY A 10 5.65 3.66 25.49
N ARG A 11 5.75 2.88 24.41
CA ARG A 11 4.94 3.03 23.20
C ARG A 11 5.12 4.39 22.51
N ARG A 12 5.94 4.40 21.46
CA ARG A 12 5.45 4.95 20.19
C ARG A 12 4.20 4.16 19.81
N ALA A 13 3.09 4.47 20.47
CA ALA A 13 1.79 4.23 19.89
C ALA A 13 1.82 5.13 18.66
N SER A 14 2.19 4.54 17.52
CA SER A 14 1.85 5.13 16.24
C SER A 14 0.36 5.36 16.32
N ALA A 15 -0.03 6.59 16.63
CA ALA A 15 -1.37 7.10 16.46
C ALA A 15 -1.60 7.17 14.95
N ILE A 16 -1.61 6.01 14.28
CA ILE A 16 -2.51 5.79 13.17
C ILE A 16 -3.86 5.69 13.85
N GLY A 17 -4.37 6.86 14.28
CA GLY A 17 -5.77 6.98 14.62
C GLY A 17 -6.52 6.42 13.43
N ALA A 18 -7.37 5.44 13.69
CA ALA A 18 -8.20 4.75 12.72
C ALA A 18 -9.26 5.70 12.13
N ALA A 19 -8.84 6.86 11.64
CA ALA A 19 -9.61 7.63 10.69
C ALA A 19 -9.72 6.74 9.45
N ARG A 20 -10.93 6.22 9.21
CA ARG A 20 -11.23 5.52 7.96
C ARG A 20 -10.88 6.49 6.84
N VAL A 21 -9.79 6.21 6.13
CA VAL A 21 -9.46 6.91 4.90
C VAL A 21 -10.57 6.54 3.91
N PRO A 22 -11.27 7.51 3.30
CA PRO A 22 -12.24 7.23 2.25
C PRO A 22 -11.61 6.34 1.17
N GLY A 23 -12.36 5.37 0.66
CA GLY A 23 -11.83 4.38 -0.31
C GLY A 23 -11.11 5.03 -1.49
N LEU A 24 -11.65 6.15 -2.01
CA LEU A 24 -11.03 6.90 -3.10
C LEU A 24 -9.73 7.62 -2.72
N GLU A 25 -9.62 8.13 -1.49
CA GLU A 25 -8.37 8.74 -1.01
C GLU A 25 -7.28 7.66 -0.84
N LEU A 26 -7.66 6.48 -0.35
CA LEU A 26 -6.74 5.35 -0.25
C LEU A 26 -6.32 4.88 -1.65
N ALA A 27 -7.25 4.78 -2.61
CA ALA A 27 -6.95 4.45 -4.00
C ALA A 27 -5.90 5.43 -4.59
N ALA A 28 -6.11 6.73 -4.43
CA ALA A 28 -5.17 7.74 -4.92
C ALA A 28 -3.79 7.66 -4.25
N ARG A 29 -3.70 7.19 -3.00
CA ARG A 29 -2.42 6.94 -2.32
C ARG A 29 -1.72 5.71 -2.89
N LEU A 30 -2.47 4.65 -3.19
CA LEU A 30 -1.93 3.43 -3.82
C LEU A 30 -1.37 3.74 -5.22
N ASP A 31 -2.08 4.54 -6.02
CA ASP A 31 -1.61 4.97 -7.35
C ASP A 31 -0.27 5.72 -7.26
N ARG A 32 -0.15 6.69 -6.35
CA ARG A 32 1.11 7.44 -6.15
C ARG A 32 2.26 6.53 -5.69
N CYS A 33 1.96 5.53 -4.86
CA CYS A 33 2.94 4.54 -4.45
C CYS A 33 3.41 3.70 -5.65
N ALA A 34 2.48 3.25 -6.51
CA ALA A 34 2.80 2.52 -7.74
C ALA A 34 3.66 3.36 -8.69
N GLU A 35 3.29 4.63 -8.93
CA GLU A 35 4.08 5.57 -9.74
C GLU A 35 5.50 5.73 -9.20
N THR A 36 5.65 5.90 -7.89
CA THR A 36 6.96 6.04 -7.24
C THR A 36 7.82 4.79 -7.45
N LEU A 37 7.22 3.60 -7.43
CA LEU A 37 7.92 2.35 -7.69
C LEU A 37 8.29 2.18 -9.16
N LEU A 38 7.42 2.57 -10.08
CA LEU A 38 7.72 2.55 -11.51
C LEU A 38 8.87 3.50 -11.86
N ILE A 39 8.96 4.67 -11.22
CA ILE A 39 10.12 5.56 -11.37
C ILE A 39 11.41 4.88 -10.89
N ARG A 40 11.35 4.07 -9.82
CA ARG A 40 12.49 3.27 -9.36
C ARG A 40 12.83 2.14 -10.33
N VAL A 41 11.82 1.50 -10.95
CA VAL A 41 12.01 0.50 -12.01
C VAL A 41 12.80 1.08 -13.17
N LEU A 42 12.44 2.28 -13.64
CA LEU A 42 13.12 2.94 -14.75
C LEU A 42 14.60 3.26 -14.48
N ARG A 43 15.02 3.25 -13.21
CA ARG A 43 16.38 3.54 -12.77
C ARG A 43 17.12 2.30 -12.28
N ALA A 44 16.49 1.13 -12.31
CA ALA A 44 17.10 -0.11 -11.85
C ALA A 44 17.84 -0.79 -12.99
N ASP A 45 19.10 -1.15 -12.75
CA ASP A 45 19.94 -1.86 -13.72
C ASP A 45 19.74 -3.39 -13.68
N ASP A 46 19.11 -3.89 -12.61
CA ASP A 46 18.86 -5.31 -12.39
C ASP A 46 17.46 -5.72 -12.86
N ALA A 47 17.41 -6.69 -13.78
CA ALA A 47 16.18 -7.23 -14.33
C ALA A 47 15.27 -7.90 -13.28
N ALA A 48 15.84 -8.48 -12.21
CA ALA A 48 15.05 -9.07 -11.13
C ALA A 48 14.32 -7.98 -10.32
N THR A 49 15.02 -6.89 -9.99
CA THR A 49 14.48 -5.71 -9.31
C THR A 49 13.44 -5.00 -10.16
N VAL A 50 13.69 -4.83 -11.46
CA VAL A 50 12.72 -4.29 -12.43
C VAL A 50 11.44 -5.11 -12.40
N ARG A 51 11.54 -6.43 -12.58
CA ARG A 51 10.38 -7.34 -12.60
C ARG A 51 9.62 -7.31 -11.28
N ARG A 52 10.33 -7.39 -10.17
CA ARG A 52 9.75 -7.40 -8.83
C ARG A 52 8.98 -6.11 -8.53
N ASN A 53 9.59 -4.96 -8.78
CA ASN A 53 8.96 -3.67 -8.52
C ASN A 53 7.80 -3.38 -9.47
N ALA A 54 7.87 -3.83 -10.73
CA ALA A 54 6.76 -3.72 -11.68
C ALA A 54 5.55 -4.56 -11.24
N ARG A 55 5.75 -5.80 -10.78
CA ARG A 55 4.68 -6.65 -10.23
C ARG A 55 4.05 -6.05 -8.98
N PHE A 56 4.88 -5.53 -8.07
CA PHE A 56 4.36 -4.87 -6.87
C PHE A 56 3.55 -3.62 -7.21
N ALA A 57 4.01 -2.81 -8.17
CA ALA A 57 3.26 -1.65 -8.65
C ALA A 57 1.91 -2.06 -9.27
N ASP A 58 1.87 -3.16 -10.03
CA ASP A 58 0.62 -3.72 -10.58
C ASP A 58 -0.35 -4.12 -9.46
N GLY A 59 0.14 -4.84 -8.43
CA GLY A 59 -0.68 -5.19 -7.26
C GLY A 59 -1.28 -3.99 -6.54
N LEU A 60 -0.53 -2.88 -6.42
CA LEU A 60 -1.05 -1.63 -5.86
C LEU A 60 -2.13 -0.99 -6.74
N CYS A 61 -1.95 -0.99 -8.06
CA CYS A 61 -2.95 -0.50 -9.01
C CYS A 61 -4.25 -1.32 -8.92
N ARG A 62 -4.15 -2.66 -8.84
CA ARG A 62 -5.32 -3.55 -8.68
C ARG A 62 -6.06 -3.29 -7.37
N ALA A 63 -5.35 -3.08 -6.27
CA ALA A 63 -5.96 -2.70 -5.00
C ALA A 63 -6.66 -1.32 -5.08
N ALA A 64 -6.08 -0.36 -5.82
CA ALA A 64 -6.70 0.94 -6.06
C ALA A 64 -7.99 0.80 -6.89
N GLU A 65 -7.96 -0.03 -7.95
CA GLU A 65 -9.14 -0.33 -8.76
C GLU A 65 -10.25 -0.98 -7.94
N ALA A 66 -9.92 -1.94 -7.07
CA ALA A 66 -10.88 -2.58 -6.17
C ALA A 66 -11.66 -1.57 -5.32
N LEU A 67 -10.95 -0.58 -4.75
CA LEU A 67 -11.55 0.49 -3.97
C LEU A 67 -12.48 1.37 -4.81
N ARG A 68 -12.12 1.67 -6.06
CA ARG A 68 -12.97 2.43 -6.99
C ARG A 68 -14.19 1.63 -7.45
N SER A 69 -14.08 0.32 -7.58
CA SER A 69 -15.23 -0.55 -7.93
C SER A 69 -16.20 -0.65 -6.76
N ALA A 70 -15.70 -0.80 -5.53
CA ALA A 70 -16.52 -0.76 -4.33
C ALA A 70 -17.25 0.57 -4.16
N ASP A 71 -16.58 1.70 -4.43
CA ASP A 71 -17.18 3.04 -4.37
C ASP A 71 -18.29 3.25 -5.43
N ARG A 72 -18.13 2.64 -6.61
CA ARG A 72 -19.15 2.63 -7.68
C ARG A 72 -20.31 1.67 -7.41
N GLY A 73 -20.30 0.93 -6.30
CA GLY A 73 -21.32 -0.06 -5.98
C GLY A 73 -21.20 -1.38 -6.74
N ASP A 74 -20.00 -1.72 -7.20
CA ASP A 74 -19.68 -2.98 -7.89
C ASP A 74 -18.80 -3.87 -7.00
N PRO A 75 -19.40 -4.59 -6.02
CA PRO A 75 -18.65 -5.39 -5.05
C PRO A 75 -18.02 -6.64 -5.67
N GLU A 76 -18.63 -7.24 -6.69
CA GLU A 76 -18.11 -8.43 -7.37
C GLU A 76 -16.80 -8.08 -8.09
N MET A 77 -16.78 -6.98 -8.82
CA MET A 77 -15.56 -6.49 -9.47
C MET A 77 -14.50 -6.07 -8.44
N ALA A 78 -14.92 -5.44 -7.33
CA ALA A 78 -14.01 -5.07 -6.26
C ALA A 78 -13.32 -6.29 -5.62
N GLU A 79 -14.07 -7.37 -5.39
CA GLU A 79 -13.53 -8.62 -4.85
C GLU A 79 -12.53 -9.26 -5.82
N LEU A 80 -12.88 -9.38 -7.10
CA LEU A 80 -11.99 -9.92 -8.12
C LEU A 80 -10.67 -9.14 -8.19
N GLN A 81 -10.74 -7.81 -8.25
CA GLN A 81 -9.56 -6.94 -8.29
C GLN A 81 -8.72 -7.04 -7.02
N LEU A 82 -9.36 -7.23 -5.86
CA LEU A 82 -8.66 -7.40 -4.60
C LEU A 82 -7.95 -8.76 -4.52
N LEU A 83 -8.56 -9.83 -5.02
CA LEU A 83 -7.95 -11.15 -5.09
C LEU A 83 -6.72 -11.13 -6.02
N ASP A 84 -6.83 -10.49 -7.18
CA ASP A 84 -5.69 -10.29 -8.09
C ASP A 84 -4.57 -9.49 -7.43
N ALA A 85 -4.92 -8.43 -6.70
CA ALA A 85 -3.95 -7.62 -5.95
C ALA A 85 -3.22 -8.47 -4.89
N VAL A 86 -3.95 -9.30 -4.13
CA VAL A 86 -3.37 -10.17 -3.11
C VAL A 86 -2.40 -11.17 -3.74
N ALA A 87 -2.78 -11.83 -4.83
CA ALA A 87 -1.91 -12.79 -5.52
C ALA A 87 -0.58 -12.15 -5.95
N LEU A 88 -0.64 -10.94 -6.53
CA LEU A 88 0.56 -10.20 -6.94
C LEU A 88 1.45 -9.75 -5.76
N LEU A 89 0.84 -9.43 -4.62
CA LEU A 89 1.55 -8.95 -3.43
C LEU A 89 2.13 -10.09 -2.57
N GLU A 90 1.48 -11.26 -2.53
CA GLU A 90 2.01 -12.45 -1.84
C GLU A 90 3.24 -13.02 -2.54
N GLU A 91 3.29 -12.98 -3.88
CA GLU A 91 4.49 -13.30 -4.67
C GLU A 91 5.69 -12.39 -4.36
N PHE A 92 5.48 -11.23 -3.72
CA PHE A 92 6.56 -10.31 -3.35
C PHE A 92 7.21 -10.64 -2.00
N GLY A 93 6.49 -11.36 -1.12
CA GLY A 93 6.90 -11.69 0.25
C GLY A 93 7.50 -13.09 0.41
N SER A 94 7.45 -13.93 -0.63
CA SER A 94 8.01 -15.29 -0.70
C SER A 94 9.39 -15.31 -1.35
#